data_AF-A0A9D9RL05-F1
#
_entry.id   AF-A0A9D9RL05-F1
#
_cell.length_a   1.000
_cell.length_b   1.000
_cell.length_c   1.000
_cell.angle_alpha   90.00
_cell.angle_beta   90.00
_cell.angle_gamma   90.00
#
_symmetry.space_group_name_H-M   'P 1'
#
loop_
_entity.id
_entity.type
_entity.pdbx_description
1 polymer ?
#
loop_
_entity_poly.entity_id
_entity_poly.type
_entity_poly.pdbx_seq_one_letter_code
_entity_poly.pdbx_strand_id
1 'polypeptide(L)'
;MNEKLSQFRAFVTEWLQDASVDDTETIPLHAAIWDVLSSALAERETGLPPLSRISADNVRLVVTDDETGRVFMRHLPLEYSESSNGVVLKGETFAAQPTKIVFLTEFALGKLLELQGQGQDEHVCDGHHSHDHHHDLHHHHEHHDDHDSDCIPGDSCSSCTDSDCEYGGVTNE
;
A
#
# COMPACT_ATOMS: atom_id res chain seq x y z
N MET A 1 5.78 -36.33 16.10
CA MET A 1 6.81 -35.41 15.56
C MET A 1 7.43 -36.11 14.34
N ASN A 2 7.61 -35.43 13.21
CA ASN A 2 8.09 -36.05 11.97
C ASN A 2 9.53 -36.57 12.15
N GLU A 3 9.79 -37.83 11.82
CA GLU A 3 11.09 -38.50 12.01
C GLU A 3 12.25 -37.76 11.34
N LYS A 4 12.02 -37.19 10.14
CA LYS A 4 13.01 -36.38 9.43
C LYS A 4 13.36 -35.09 10.19
N LEU A 5 12.39 -34.47 10.86
CA LEU A 5 12.62 -33.28 11.68
C LEU A 5 13.43 -33.60 12.93
N SER A 6 13.22 -34.78 13.51
CA SER A 6 14.03 -35.25 14.65
C SER A 6 15.48 -35.50 14.25
N GLN A 7 15.71 -36.16 13.11
CA GLN A 7 17.05 -36.40 12.57
C GLN A 7 17.77 -35.09 12.24
N PHE A 8 17.07 -34.15 11.58
CA PHE A 8 17.61 -32.83 11.27
C PHE A 8 18.00 -32.06 12.55
N ARG A 9 17.14 -32.07 13.58
CA ARG A 9 17.45 -31.45 14.86
C ARG A 9 18.71 -32.04 15.50
N ALA A 10 18.87 -33.36 15.47
CA ALA A 10 20.05 -34.02 16.02
C ALA A 10 21.32 -33.59 15.28
N PHE A 11 21.28 -33.61 13.94
CA PHE A 11 22.38 -33.16 13.09
C PHE A 11 22.81 -31.72 13.37
N VAL A 12 21.85 -30.79 13.43
CA VAL A 12 22.15 -29.37 13.73
C VAL A 12 22.74 -29.22 15.12
N THR A 13 22.27 -30.00 16.10
CA THR A 13 22.78 -29.93 17.48
C THR A 13 24.22 -30.39 17.57
N GLU A 14 24.57 -31.50 16.91
CA GLU A 14 25.94 -32.04 16.84
C GLU A 14 26.89 -31.04 16.16
N TRP A 15 26.49 -30.52 15.00
CA TRP A 15 27.31 -29.57 14.25
C TRP A 15 27.56 -28.25 15.00
N LEU A 16 26.56 -27.76 15.76
CA LEU A 16 26.73 -26.58 16.62
C LEU A 16 27.69 -26.82 17.79
N GLN A 17 27.85 -28.06 18.27
CA GLN A 17 28.79 -28.39 19.34
C GLN A 17 30.24 -28.37 18.84
N ASP A 18 30.48 -28.91 17.64
CA ASP A 18 31.81 -28.97 17.04
C ASP A 18 32.36 -27.58 16.65
N ALA A 19 31.48 -26.64 16.30
CA ALA A 19 31.87 -25.30 15.88
C ALA A 19 32.23 -24.34 17.02
N SER A 20 32.03 -24.72 18.28
CA SER A 20 32.27 -23.85 19.45
C SER A 20 33.75 -23.73 19.86
N VAL A 21 34.69 -24.21 19.04
CA VAL A 21 36.09 -24.44 19.44
C VAL A 21 37.09 -23.38 18.91
N ASP A 22 36.70 -22.46 18.01
CA ASP A 22 37.63 -21.47 17.44
C ASP A 22 37.15 -20.01 17.63
N ASP A 23 37.75 -19.34 18.62
CA ASP A 23 37.34 -18.03 19.15
C ASP A 23 37.82 -16.81 18.32
N THR A 24 38.37 -17.00 17.11
CA THR A 24 39.15 -15.92 16.48
C THR A 24 38.49 -15.15 15.34
N GLU A 25 37.44 -15.64 14.69
CA GLU A 25 36.69 -14.90 13.65
C GLU A 25 35.23 -15.39 13.60
N THR A 26 34.45 -15.06 14.62
CA THR A 26 33.10 -15.60 14.79
C THR A 26 32.09 -14.75 14.02
N ILE A 27 31.87 -15.03 12.73
CA ILE A 27 30.48 -14.94 12.25
C ILE A 27 29.72 -15.91 13.16
N PRO A 28 28.73 -15.43 13.93
CA PRO A 28 28.02 -16.31 14.81
C PRO A 28 27.35 -17.39 13.96
N LEU A 29 27.78 -18.64 14.11
CA LEU A 29 27.34 -19.74 13.25
C LEU A 29 25.81 -19.84 13.18
N HIS A 30 25.13 -19.53 14.28
CA HIS A 30 23.67 -19.48 14.35
C HIS A 30 23.02 -18.49 13.37
N ALA A 31 23.69 -17.37 13.05
CA ALA A 31 23.19 -16.37 12.11
C ALA A 31 23.23 -16.92 10.68
N ALA A 32 24.37 -17.48 10.28
CA ALA A 32 24.53 -18.10 8.97
C ALA A 32 23.53 -19.26 8.75
N ILE A 33 23.26 -20.06 9.78
CA ILE A 33 22.24 -21.12 9.74
C ILE A 33 20.85 -20.54 9.48
N TRP A 34 20.51 -19.47 10.20
CA TRP A 34 19.22 -18.83 10.07
C TRP A 34 19.01 -18.32 8.65
N ASP A 35 20.03 -17.73 8.03
CA ASP A 35 19.97 -17.23 6.66
C ASP A 35 19.78 -18.35 5.63
N VAL A 36 20.51 -19.47 5.78
CA VAL A 36 20.37 -20.64 4.91
C VAL A 36 18.96 -21.23 5.01
N LEU A 37 18.45 -21.41 6.24
CA LEU A 37 17.11 -21.94 6.46
C LEU A 37 16.03 -21.01 5.92
N SER A 38 16.17 -19.71 6.16
CA SER A 38 15.22 -18.70 5.69
C SER A 38 15.17 -18.65 4.17
N SER A 39 16.33 -18.73 3.52
CA SER A 39 16.44 -18.75 2.06
C SER A 39 15.79 -20.00 1.46
N ALA A 40 16.07 -21.19 2.00
CA ALA A 40 15.47 -22.44 1.54
C ALA A 40 13.94 -22.46 1.72
N LEU A 41 13.43 -21.85 2.79
CA LEU A 41 11.99 -21.71 3.01
C LEU A 41 11.36 -20.69 2.06
N ALA A 42 12.04 -19.59 1.77
CA ALA A 42 11.58 -18.58 0.81
C ALA A 42 11.45 -19.18 -0.60
N GLU A 43 12.43 -19.97 -1.05
CA GLU A 43 12.36 -20.68 -2.34
C GLU A 43 11.12 -21.57 -2.43
N ARG A 44 10.81 -22.30 -1.36
CA ARG A 44 9.61 -23.14 -1.32
C ARG A 44 8.32 -22.31 -1.40
N GLU A 45 8.28 -21.16 -0.75
CA GLU A 45 7.12 -20.26 -0.77
C GLU A 45 6.86 -19.70 -2.17
N THR A 46 7.90 -19.43 -2.96
CA THR A 46 7.72 -18.95 -4.35
C THR A 46 6.95 -19.93 -5.26
N GLY A 47 6.89 -21.22 -4.89
CA GLY A 47 6.11 -22.23 -5.59
C GLY A 47 4.62 -22.28 -5.21
N LEU A 48 4.19 -21.50 -4.22
CA LEU A 48 2.81 -21.45 -3.75
C LEU A 48 2.03 -20.31 -4.41
N PRO A 49 0.69 -20.41 -4.49
CA PRO A 49 -0.15 -19.32 -4.97
C PRO A 49 0.04 -18.04 -4.12
N PRO A 50 0.08 -16.85 -4.73
CA PRO A 50 0.27 -15.61 -3.99
C PRO A 50 -0.92 -15.34 -3.06
N LEU A 51 -0.60 -14.84 -1.87
CA LEU A 51 -1.61 -14.41 -0.90
C LEU A 51 -1.92 -12.92 -1.09
N SER A 52 -3.20 -12.57 -1.05
CA SER A 52 -3.66 -11.17 -1.05
C SER A 52 -3.61 -10.53 0.34
N ARG A 53 -3.55 -11.36 1.39
CA ARG A 53 -3.55 -10.93 2.79
C ARG A 53 -2.85 -11.96 3.68
N ILE A 54 -2.09 -11.48 4.67
CA ILE A 54 -1.48 -12.28 5.73
C ILE A 54 -1.99 -11.75 7.08
N SER A 55 -2.26 -12.63 8.04
CA SER A 55 -2.65 -12.26 9.40
C SER A 55 -2.15 -13.25 10.45
N ALA A 56 -1.77 -12.77 11.63
CA ALA A 56 -1.32 -13.61 12.75
C ALA A 56 -1.51 -12.90 14.11
N ASP A 57 -1.81 -13.65 15.16
CA ASP A 57 -1.92 -13.12 16.54
C ASP A 57 -0.65 -13.39 17.39
N ASN A 58 0.33 -14.07 16.79
CA ASN A 58 1.59 -14.40 17.42
C ASN A 58 2.69 -14.33 16.37
N VAL A 59 3.58 -13.36 16.53
CA VAL A 59 4.69 -13.12 15.62
C VAL A 59 5.99 -13.57 16.27
N ARG A 60 6.90 -14.12 15.46
CA ARG A 60 8.27 -14.39 15.87
C ARG A 60 9.17 -13.28 15.34
N LEU A 61 9.78 -12.53 16.24
CA LEU A 61 10.78 -11.53 15.92
C LEU A 61 12.16 -12.18 15.96
N VAL A 62 12.91 -12.04 14.89
CA VAL A 62 14.32 -12.41 14.82
C VAL A 62 15.14 -11.12 14.90
N VAL A 63 15.99 -11.01 15.90
CA VAL A 63 16.80 -9.82 16.19
C VAL A 63 18.26 -10.21 16.12
N THR A 64 19.01 -9.55 15.24
CA THR A 64 20.48 -9.59 15.24
C THR A 64 20.98 -8.39 16.02
N ASP A 65 21.79 -8.64 17.04
CA ASP A 65 22.45 -7.59 17.81
C ASP A 65 23.68 -7.08 17.05
N ASP A 66 23.74 -5.78 16.77
CA ASP A 66 24.79 -5.20 15.92
C ASP A 66 26.18 -5.20 16.60
N GLU A 67 26.23 -5.11 17.93
CA GLU A 67 27.49 -5.08 18.67
C GLU A 67 28.15 -6.47 18.76
N THR A 68 27.34 -7.52 18.97
CA THR A 68 27.83 -8.89 19.18
C THR A 68 27.60 -9.84 18.01
N GLY A 69 26.80 -9.44 17.02
CA GLY A 69 26.33 -10.27 15.91
C GLY A 69 25.33 -11.37 16.33
N ARG A 70 24.96 -11.46 17.61
CA ARG A 70 24.15 -12.56 18.13
C ARG A 70 22.70 -12.46 17.65
N VAL A 71 22.07 -13.59 17.34
CA VAL A 71 20.69 -13.65 16.84
C VAL A 71 19.79 -14.23 17.92
N PHE A 72 18.68 -13.56 18.16
CA PHE A 72 17.67 -13.94 19.14
C PHE A 72 16.31 -14.07 18.47
N MET A 73 15.58 -15.13 18.80
CA MET A 73 14.19 -15.27 18.40
C MET A 73 13.29 -15.03 19.61
N ARG A 74 12.30 -14.15 19.46
CA ARG A 74 11.32 -13.81 20.50
C ARG A 74 9.91 -13.97 19.97
N HIS A 75 9.03 -14.51 20.81
CA HIS A 75 7.60 -14.50 20.55
C HIS A 75 7.00 -13.19 21.05
N LEU A 76 6.34 -12.47 20.16
CA LEU A 76 5.58 -11.27 20.51
C LEU A 76 4.09 -11.56 20.31
N PRO A 77 3.29 -11.48 21.39
CA PRO A 77 1.83 -11.52 21.28
C PRO A 77 1.36 -10.17 20.74
N LEU A 78 1.18 -10.08 19.42
CA LEU A 78 0.64 -8.92 18.73
C LEU A 78 -0.18 -9.37 17.52
N GLU A 79 -1.20 -8.59 17.19
CA GLU A 79 -2.02 -8.80 15.99
C GLU A 79 -1.31 -8.17 14.79
N TYR A 80 -0.88 -9.01 13.85
CA TYR A 80 -0.29 -8.67 12.57
C TYR A 80 -1.34 -8.79 11.47
N SER A 81 -1.43 -7.79 10.59
CA SER A 81 -2.18 -7.87 9.34
C SER A 81 -1.44 -7.16 8.23
N GLU A 82 -1.26 -7.84 7.11
CA GLU A 82 -0.61 -7.30 5.90
C GLU A 82 -1.52 -7.48 4.70
N SER A 83 -1.57 -6.45 3.85
CA SER A 83 -2.29 -6.42 2.57
C SER A 83 -1.56 -5.51 1.58
N SER A 84 -2.11 -5.34 0.38
CA SER A 84 -1.59 -4.37 -0.60
C SER A 84 -1.55 -2.92 -0.11
N ASN A 85 -2.33 -2.58 0.93
CA ASN A 85 -2.31 -1.24 1.53
C ASN A 85 -1.17 -1.04 2.54
N GLY A 86 -0.50 -2.12 2.96
CA GLY A 86 0.59 -2.09 3.93
C GLY A 86 0.38 -3.01 5.13
N VAL A 87 1.12 -2.72 6.20
CA VAL A 87 1.26 -3.56 7.40
C VAL A 87 0.66 -2.84 8.60
N VAL A 88 -0.16 -3.56 9.38
CA VAL A 88 -0.74 -3.10 10.63
C VAL A 88 -0.29 -4.03 11.74
N LEU A 89 0.31 -3.46 12.77
CA LEU A 89 0.67 -4.13 14.02
C LEU A 89 -0.20 -3.56 15.12
N LYS A 90 -0.94 -4.40 15.86
CA LYS A 90 -1.71 -3.98 17.03
C LYS A 90 -1.30 -4.74 18.26
N GLY A 91 -1.37 -4.06 19.39
CA GLY A 91 -1.12 -4.66 20.69
C GLY A 91 -1.57 -3.73 21.79
N GLU A 92 -0.97 -3.87 22.96
CA GLU A 92 -1.25 -3.05 24.12
C GLU A 92 0.04 -2.38 24.63
N THR A 93 -0.09 -1.16 25.11
CA THR A 93 0.98 -0.49 25.84
C THR A 93 1.12 -1.06 27.26
N PHE A 94 2.19 -0.70 27.96
CA PHE A 94 2.36 -1.05 29.38
C PHE A 94 1.18 -0.62 30.26
N ALA A 95 0.46 0.44 29.89
CA ALA A 95 -0.73 0.92 30.60
C ALA A 95 -2.03 0.19 30.18
N ALA A 96 -1.92 -0.98 29.52
CA ALA A 96 -3.02 -1.77 28.97
C ALA A 96 -3.94 -0.97 28.00
N GLN A 97 -3.38 0.04 27.33
CA GLN A 97 -4.10 0.80 26.31
C GLN A 97 -3.86 0.17 24.94
N PRO A 98 -4.89 -0.05 24.12
CA PRO A 98 -4.73 -0.51 22.74
C PRO A 98 -3.83 0.46 21.96
N THR A 99 -2.87 -0.08 21.23
CA THR A 99 -1.98 0.68 20.35
C THR A 99 -1.89 0.03 18.98
N LYS A 100 -1.66 0.85 17.95
CA LYS A 100 -1.42 0.40 16.58
C LYS A 100 -0.24 1.13 15.97
N ILE A 101 0.57 0.38 15.23
CA ILE A 101 1.58 0.92 14.31
C ILE A 101 1.12 0.55 12.91
N VAL A 102 1.04 1.54 12.02
CA VAL A 102 0.55 1.35 10.65
C VAL A 102 1.64 1.82 9.69
N PHE A 103 2.10 0.91 8.84
CA PHE A 103 2.98 1.19 7.71
C PHE A 103 2.13 1.15 6.46
N LEU A 104 2.08 2.25 5.71
CA LEU A 104 1.31 2.36 4.48
C LEU A 104 2.23 2.20 3.27
N THR A 105 1.73 1.52 2.25
CA THR A 105 2.38 1.55 0.93
C THR A 105 2.17 2.90 0.27
N GLU A 106 3.01 3.23 -0.72
CA GLU A 106 2.84 4.43 -1.54
C GLU A 106 1.45 4.47 -2.20
N PHE A 107 0.96 3.32 -2.66
CA PHE A 107 -0.39 3.18 -3.20
C PHE A 107 -1.49 3.56 -2.19
N ALA A 108 -1.39 3.08 -0.94
CA ALA A 108 -2.37 3.42 0.09
C ALA A 108 -2.28 4.89 0.50
N LEU A 109 -1.07 5.46 0.53
CA LEU A 109 -0.87 6.88 0.80
C LEU A 109 -1.48 7.75 -0.32
N GLY A 110 -1.25 7.40 -1.59
CA GLY A 110 -1.84 8.08 -2.74
C GLY A 110 -3.36 8.12 -2.66
N LYS A 111 -3.99 6.99 -2.35
CA LYS A 111 -5.45 6.92 -2.13
C LYS A 111 -5.94 7.83 -1.00
N LEU A 112 -5.17 7.96 0.09
CA LEU A 112 -5.55 8.85 1.18
C LEU A 112 -5.46 10.32 0.77
N LEU A 113 -4.43 10.68 0.01
CA LEU A 113 -4.24 12.04 -0.52
C LEU A 113 -5.33 12.40 -1.53
N GLU A 114 -5.71 11.47 -2.42
CA GLU A 114 -6.86 11.64 -3.33
C GLU A 114 -8.16 11.91 -2.55
N LEU A 115 -8.44 11.14 -1.50
CA LEU A 115 -9.62 11.35 -0.64
C LEU A 115 -9.60 12.70 0.11
N GLN A 116 -8.41 13.27 0.33
CA GLN A 116 -8.22 14.59 0.93
C GLN A 116 -8.27 15.73 -0.11
N GLY A 117 -8.52 15.42 -1.38
CA GLY A 117 -8.54 16.41 -2.46
C GLY A 117 -7.14 16.87 -2.90
N GLN A 118 -6.11 16.09 -2.59
CA GLN A 118 -4.72 16.32 -3.01
C GLN A 118 -4.26 15.31 -4.09
N GLY A 119 -5.23 14.72 -4.81
CA GLY A 119 -4.94 13.86 -5.96
C GLY A 119 -4.37 14.66 -7.14
N GLN A 120 -3.78 13.97 -8.11
CA GLN A 120 -3.38 14.61 -9.37
C GLN A 120 -4.64 15.05 -10.11
N ASP A 121 -4.73 16.34 -10.49
CA ASP A 121 -5.78 16.90 -11.34
C ASP A 121 -5.61 16.46 -12.81
N GLU A 122 -5.50 15.17 -13.06
CA GLU A 122 -5.65 14.64 -14.41
C GLU A 122 -7.14 14.37 -14.64
N HIS A 123 -7.78 15.29 -15.36
CA HIS A 123 -9.16 15.13 -15.80
C HIS A 123 -9.30 13.88 -16.67
N VAL A 124 -9.90 12.81 -16.13
CA VAL A 124 -10.33 11.62 -16.89
C VAL A 124 -11.60 11.92 -17.69
N CYS A 125 -11.62 13.05 -18.41
CA CYS A 125 -12.78 13.52 -19.17
C CYS A 125 -12.46 13.89 -20.62
N ASP A 126 -11.30 13.51 -21.17
CA ASP A 126 -10.98 13.78 -22.59
C ASP A 126 -11.45 12.67 -23.55
N GLY A 127 -12.21 11.68 -23.08
CA GLY A 127 -12.50 10.44 -23.82
C GLY A 127 -13.91 10.27 -24.39
N HIS A 128 -14.85 11.19 -24.14
CA HIS A 128 -16.21 11.06 -24.66
C HIS A 128 -16.68 12.41 -25.18
N HIS A 129 -16.83 12.52 -26.50
CA HIS A 129 -17.94 13.13 -27.23
C HIS A 129 -17.52 13.48 -28.67
N SER A 130 -17.29 12.45 -29.50
CA SER A 130 -17.46 12.57 -30.95
C SER A 130 -18.63 11.68 -31.36
N HIS A 131 -19.85 12.12 -31.03
CA HIS A 131 -21.06 11.57 -31.64
C HIS A 131 -21.29 12.34 -32.94
N ASP A 132 -20.84 11.74 -34.04
CA ASP A 132 -21.15 12.16 -35.40
C ASP A 132 -22.66 12.10 -35.63
N HIS A 133 -23.34 13.24 -35.48
CA HIS A 133 -24.70 13.41 -35.96
C HIS A 133 -24.67 13.92 -37.40
N HIS A 134 -24.65 12.98 -38.35
CA HIS A 134 -25.11 13.22 -39.72
C HIS A 134 -26.60 13.59 -39.67
N HIS A 135 -26.94 14.87 -39.85
CA HIS A 135 -28.30 15.30 -40.13
C HIS A 135 -28.45 15.61 -41.63
N ASP A 136 -29.29 14.79 -42.26
CA ASP A 136 -29.78 14.92 -43.63
C ASP A 136 -30.50 16.26 -43.88
N LEU A 137 -30.34 16.74 -45.11
CA LEU A 137 -31.01 17.91 -45.68
C LEU A 137 -32.54 17.87 -45.48
N HIS A 138 -33.09 18.90 -44.85
CA HIS A 138 -34.43 19.38 -45.16
C HIS A 138 -34.51 20.92 -45.08
N HIS A 139 -34.89 21.52 -46.21
CA HIS A 139 -35.28 22.93 -46.37
C HIS A 139 -36.48 23.28 -45.48
N HIS A 140 -36.52 24.49 -44.91
CA HIS A 140 -37.57 25.50 -45.15
C HIS A 140 -37.37 26.80 -44.34
N HIS A 141 -37.44 27.93 -45.07
CA HIS A 141 -37.85 29.32 -44.77
C HIS A 141 -37.63 30.02 -43.41
N GLU A 142 -37.18 31.28 -43.57
CA GLU A 142 -36.97 32.40 -42.64
C GLU A 142 -38.10 32.67 -41.63
N HIS A 143 -37.72 33.03 -40.39
CA HIS A 143 -38.24 34.20 -39.68
C HIS A 143 -37.33 34.60 -38.49
N HIS A 144 -37.18 35.92 -38.33
CA HIS A 144 -36.63 36.65 -37.17
C HIS A 144 -37.16 36.11 -35.82
N ASP A 145 -36.28 36.05 -34.80
CA ASP A 145 -36.35 36.90 -33.59
C ASP A 145 -35.26 36.51 -32.58
N ASP A 146 -34.81 37.52 -31.84
CA ASP A 146 -33.76 37.51 -30.83
C ASP A 146 -33.91 36.41 -29.77
N HIS A 147 -32.82 35.71 -29.45
CA HIS A 147 -32.54 35.26 -28.08
C HIS A 147 -31.10 34.75 -27.93
N ASP A 148 -30.42 35.35 -26.94
CA ASP A 148 -29.52 34.74 -25.95
C ASP A 148 -28.77 33.47 -26.35
N SER A 149 -27.44 33.57 -26.40
CA SER A 149 -26.58 32.54 -25.80
C SER A 149 -25.12 32.99 -25.71
N ASP A 150 -24.69 33.17 -24.46
CA ASP A 150 -23.53 32.52 -23.88
C ASP A 150 -22.15 32.83 -24.49
N CYS A 151 -21.44 33.74 -23.82
CA CYS A 151 -20.00 33.83 -23.92
C CYS A 151 -19.36 32.48 -23.53
N ILE A 152 -18.85 31.75 -24.53
CA ILE A 152 -17.92 30.63 -24.32
C ILE A 152 -16.53 31.23 -24.03
N PRO A 153 -15.92 31.00 -22.86
CA PRO A 153 -14.53 31.38 -22.64
C PRO A 153 -13.63 30.38 -23.37
N GLY A 154 -13.18 30.74 -24.58
CA GLY A 154 -11.96 30.16 -25.16
C GLY A 154 -10.72 30.70 -24.46
N ASP A 155 -9.60 29.98 -24.58
CA ASP A 155 -8.30 30.14 -23.89
C ASP A 155 -7.55 31.48 -24.09
N SER A 156 -8.22 32.62 -23.87
CA SER A 156 -7.59 33.93 -23.77
C SER A 156 -8.42 34.91 -22.93
N CYS A 157 -8.95 34.47 -21.78
CA CYS A 157 -9.65 35.37 -20.84
C CYS A 157 -8.66 36.05 -19.89
N SER A 158 -7.90 37.03 -20.39
CA SER A 158 -7.23 38.04 -19.57
C SER A 158 -8.12 39.29 -19.45
N SER A 159 -9.29 39.17 -18.82
CA SER A 159 -10.05 40.26 -18.16
C SER A 159 -11.50 39.84 -17.88
N CYS A 160 -11.75 39.22 -16.74
CA CYS A 160 -13.08 39.20 -16.13
C CYS A 160 -12.93 39.94 -14.79
N THR A 161 -13.38 41.20 -14.74
CA THR A 161 -13.57 41.91 -13.46
C THR A 161 -14.89 41.47 -12.84
N ASP A 162 -14.93 41.35 -11.50
CA ASP A 162 -16.01 40.82 -10.64
C ASP A 162 -17.41 41.50 -10.74
N SER A 163 -17.78 42.10 -11.86
CA SER A 163 -19.04 42.85 -12.01
C SER A 163 -20.21 42.02 -12.56
N ASP A 164 -19.98 40.79 -13.03
CA ASP A 164 -20.98 40.01 -13.78
C ASP A 164 -21.49 38.74 -13.06
N CYS A 165 -21.20 38.58 -11.76
CA CYS A 165 -21.77 37.48 -10.97
C CYS A 165 -23.03 37.93 -10.22
N GLU A 166 -24.19 37.88 -10.89
CA GLU A 166 -25.48 37.98 -10.18
C GLU A 166 -25.82 36.67 -9.46
N TYR A 167 -25.94 36.77 -8.14
CA TYR A 167 -26.23 35.69 -7.21
C TYR A 167 -27.72 35.34 -7.25
N GLY A 168 -28.08 34.26 -7.97
CA GLY A 168 -29.45 33.73 -7.99
C GLY A 168 -29.84 33.05 -6.68
N GLY A 169 -30.34 33.84 -5.72
CA GLY A 169 -30.92 33.34 -4.48
C GLY A 169 -32.28 32.67 -4.71
N VAL A 170 -32.41 31.40 -4.34
CA VAL A 170 -33.68 30.68 -4.30
C VAL A 170 -34.40 31.01 -2.99
N THR A 171 -35.52 31.73 -3.06
CA THR A 171 -36.48 31.87 -1.96
C THR A 171 -37.54 30.79 -2.06
N ASN A 172 -37.67 29.96 -1.02
CA ASN A 172 -38.81 29.06 -0.85
C ASN A 172 -39.93 29.78 -0.09
N GLU A 173 -41.12 29.83 -0.67
CA GLU A 173 -42.41 29.94 0.03
C GLU A 173 -43.27 28.70 -0.30
#